data_AF-A0A8D0MEJ7-F1
#
_entry.id   AF-A0A8D0MEJ7-F1
#
_cell.length_a   1.000
_cell.length_b   1.000
_cell.length_c   1.000
_cell.angle_alpha   90.00
_cell.angle_beta   90.00
_cell.angle_gamma   90.00
#
_symmetry.space_group_name_H-M   'P 1'
#
loop_
_entity.id
_entity.type
_entity.pdbx_description
1 polymer ?
#
loop_
_entity_poly.entity_id
_entity_poly.type
_entity_poly.pdbx_seq_one_letter_code
_entity_poly.pdbx_strand_id
1 'polypeptide(L)'
;MEVMSGRWRISLETRGRNSPMTRFAARPDCGSKYQLCVQLLSSAHAPLGTFQPDPAMIQQKSDAKWREVSHTFSNYPPGVRYIWFQHGGVDTHYWAGWYGPRVTNSSITIGPPLP
;
A
#
# COMPACT_ATOMS: atom_id res chain seq x y z
N MET A 1 15.94 4.04 4.06
CA MET A 1 14.49 3.82 3.85
C MET A 1 14.35 2.81 2.75
N GLU A 2 13.74 1.66 3.03
CA GLU A 2 13.49 0.66 2.01
C GLU A 2 12.09 0.92 1.46
N VAL A 3 12.03 1.38 0.21
CA VAL A 3 10.77 1.70 -0.48
C VAL A 3 10.56 0.67 -1.57
N MET A 4 9.47 -0.07 -1.47
CA MET A 4 8.99 -0.91 -2.56
C MET A 4 7.86 -0.15 -3.27
N SER A 5 8.19 0.46 -4.41
CA SER A 5 7.20 1.15 -5.24
C SER A 5 6.90 0.31 -6.47
N GLY A 6 5.62 0.00 -6.71
CA GLY A 6 5.14 -0.67 -7.91
C GLY A 6 4.10 0.18 -8.62
N ARG A 7 4.19 0.29 -9.95
CA ARG A 7 3.14 0.91 -10.77
C ARG A 7 2.45 -0.18 -11.57
N TRP A 8 1.18 -0.41 -11.28
CA TRP A 8 0.38 -1.41 -11.97
C TRP A 8 -0.44 -0.71 -13.04
N ARG A 9 -0.26 -1.15 -14.30
CA ARG A 9 -1.08 -0.68 -15.41
C ARG A 9 -2.38 -1.46 -15.41
N ILE A 10 -3.50 -0.76 -15.38
CA ILE A 10 -4.82 -1.37 -15.51
C ILE A 10 -5.31 -1.13 -16.93
N SER A 11 -5.72 -2.20 -17.62
CA SER A 11 -6.30 -2.08 -18.95
C SER A 11 -7.72 -1.52 -18.84
N LEU A 12 -7.85 -0.30 -19.36
CA LEU A 12 -9.00 0.50 -19.80
C LEU A 12 -10.43 0.06 -19.41
N GLU A 13 -11.15 1.03 -18.81
CA GLU A 13 -12.55 0.99 -18.34
C GLU A 13 -12.81 0.27 -17.01
N THR A 14 -11.98 0.50 -15.98
CA THR A 14 -12.43 0.19 -14.61
C THR A 14 -13.55 1.14 -14.18
N ARG A 15 -14.79 0.71 -14.39
CA ARG A 15 -15.97 1.15 -13.61
C ARG A 15 -16.15 0.33 -12.32
N GLY A 16 -15.27 -0.65 -12.11
CA GLY A 16 -15.33 -1.62 -11.02
C GLY A 16 -14.78 -1.11 -9.69
N ARG A 17 -14.98 -1.87 -8.61
CA ARG A 17 -14.32 -1.58 -7.33
C ARG A 17 -12.84 -1.95 -7.42
N ASN A 18 -11.96 -1.04 -6.96
CA ASN A 18 -10.52 -1.35 -6.85
C ASN A 18 -10.18 -1.60 -5.39
N SER A 19 -9.73 -2.80 -5.06
CA SER A 19 -9.45 -3.23 -3.69
C SER A 19 -7.98 -3.58 -3.52
N PRO A 20 -7.11 -2.60 -3.19
CA PRO A 20 -5.73 -2.86 -2.80
C PRO A 20 -5.66 -3.52 -1.41
N MET A 21 -4.73 -4.45 -1.26
CA MET A 21 -4.44 -5.16 -0.01
C MET A 21 -2.94 -5.46 0.10
N THR A 22 -2.41 -5.46 1.32
CA THR A 22 -1.02 -5.85 1.60
C THR A 22 -0.84 -6.27 3.05
N ARG A 23 0.20 -7.07 3.31
CA ARG A 23 0.58 -7.47 4.67
C ARG A 23 1.97 -6.95 5.00
N PHE A 24 2.15 -6.53 6.25
CA PHE A 24 3.41 -6.03 6.77
C PHE A 24 3.69 -6.55 8.18
N ALA A 25 4.98 -6.70 8.51
CA ALA A 25 5.45 -7.09 9.84
C ALA A 25 6.80 -6.43 10.12
N ALA A 26 7.22 -6.37 11.38
CA ALA A 26 8.58 -6.00 11.76
C ALA A 26 9.17 -7.07 12.70
N ARG A 27 10.49 -7.06 12.87
CA ARG A 27 11.14 -7.98 13.80
C ARG A 27 10.83 -7.59 15.26
N PRO A 28 10.95 -8.52 16.22
CA PRO A 28 10.80 -8.21 17.64
C PRO A 28 11.93 -7.33 18.17
N ASP A 29 13.13 -7.41 17.61
CA ASP A 29 14.34 -6.79 18.17
C ASP A 29 14.49 -5.30 17.86
N CYS A 30 13.70 -4.75 16.93
CA CYS A 30 13.77 -3.37 16.48
C CYS A 30 12.37 -2.81 16.17
N GLY A 31 12.15 -1.53 16.50
CA GLY A 31 10.94 -0.82 16.07
C GLY A 31 10.99 -0.49 14.58
N SER A 32 9.83 -0.27 13.98
CA SER A 32 9.73 0.06 12.56
C SER A 32 8.57 1.00 12.28
N LYS A 33 8.75 1.89 11.30
CA LYS A 33 7.69 2.70 10.70
C LYS A 33 7.34 2.15 9.33
N TYR A 34 6.07 1.84 9.10
CA TYR A 34 5.54 1.40 7.82
C TYR A 34 4.61 2.45 7.21
N GLN A 35 4.69 2.65 5.90
CA GLN A 35 3.81 3.56 5.14
C GLN A 35 3.28 2.85 3.90
N LEU A 36 1.99 3.10 3.60
CA LEU A 36 1.32 2.72 2.36
C LEU A 36 0.76 4.00 1.70
N CYS A 37 0.83 4.06 0.38
CA CYS A 37 0.13 5.03 -0.45
C CYS A 37 -0.39 4.31 -1.70
N VAL A 38 -1.68 4.42 -1.95
CA VAL A 38 -2.33 3.88 -3.16
C VAL A 38 -3.07 5.02 -3.85
N GLN A 39 -2.83 5.20 -5.14
CA GLN A 39 -3.50 6.22 -5.93
C GLN A 39 -4.13 5.64 -7.18
N LEU A 40 -5.37 6.04 -7.44
CA LEU A 40 -6.00 5.88 -8.75
C LEU A 40 -5.56 7.05 -9.61
N LEU A 41 -5.01 6.78 -10.79
CA LEU A 41 -4.46 7.82 -11.68
C LEU A 41 -5.17 7.85 -13.03
N SER A 42 -5.31 9.05 -13.60
CA SER A 42 -5.79 9.26 -14.96
C SER A 42 -4.75 8.87 -16.03
N SER A 43 -5.10 8.94 -17.31
CA SER A 43 -4.15 8.76 -18.43
C SER A 43 -2.96 9.72 -18.36
N ALA A 44 -3.16 10.92 -17.81
CA ALA A 44 -2.13 11.93 -17.60
C ALA A 44 -1.33 11.71 -16.30
N HIS A 45 -1.54 10.58 -15.61
CA HIS A 45 -0.98 10.29 -14.28
C HIS A 45 -1.42 11.26 -13.17
N ALA A 46 -2.53 11.99 -13.36
CA ALA A 46 -3.09 12.85 -12.32
C ALA A 46 -3.89 12.02 -11.30
N PRO A 47 -3.78 12.28 -9.99
CA PRO A 47 -4.50 11.54 -8.97
C PRO A 47 -6.01 11.83 -9.01
N LEU A 48 -6.81 10.77 -9.11
CA LEU A 48 -8.28 10.78 -9.08
C LEU A 48 -8.84 10.27 -7.74
N GLY A 49 -8.00 9.62 -6.94
CA GLY A 49 -8.30 9.18 -5.59
C GLY A 49 -7.03 8.70 -4.91
N THR A 50 -6.87 9.00 -3.63
CA THR A 50 -5.70 8.61 -2.84
C THR A 50 -6.15 7.93 -1.55
N PHE A 51 -5.56 6.79 -1.26
CA PHE A 51 -5.64 6.12 0.03
C PHE A 51 -4.24 6.09 0.63
N GLN A 52 -4.07 6.81 1.73
CA GLN A 52 -2.82 6.89 2.47
C GLN A 52 -3.15 6.89 3.96
N PRO A 53 -3.15 5.73 4.63
CA PRO A 53 -3.36 5.69 6.07
C PRO A 53 -2.18 6.35 6.80
N ASP A 54 -2.42 6.74 8.04
CA ASP A 54 -1.35 7.22 8.92
C ASP A 54 -0.23 6.17 9.03
N PRO A 55 1.04 6.60 9.14
CA PRO A 55 2.15 5.67 9.26
C PRO A 55 1.95 4.72 10.44
N ALA A 56 2.04 3.42 10.17
CA ALA A 56 1.93 2.41 11.21
C ALA A 56 3.26 2.30 11.97
N MET A 57 3.23 2.59 13.27
CA MET A 57 4.36 2.38 14.17
C MET A 57 4.31 0.98 14.77
N ILE A 58 5.37 0.21 14.57
CA ILE A 58 5.60 -1.07 15.24
C ILE A 58 6.69 -0.84 16.28
N GLN A 59 6.37 -1.07 17.54
CA GLN A 59 7.30 -0.89 18.64
C GLN A 59 8.35 -1.99 18.67
N GLN A 60 9.51 -1.70 19.27
CA GLN A 60 10.46 -2.74 19.66
C GLN A 60 9.81 -3.70 20.67
N LYS A 61 10.24 -4.96 20.68
CA LYS A 61 9.60 -6.08 21.38
C LYS A 61 8.18 -6.36 20.87
N SER A 62 7.94 -6.12 19.59
CA SER A 62 6.68 -6.49 18.95
C SER A 62 6.47 -8.00 18.97
N ASP A 63 5.22 -8.41 18.79
CA ASP A 63 4.81 -9.80 18.62
C ASP A 63 5.26 -10.42 17.28
N ALA A 64 5.93 -9.62 16.42
CA ALA A 64 6.34 -9.97 15.06
C ALA A 64 5.22 -10.59 14.20
N LYS A 65 3.97 -10.24 14.49
CA LYS A 65 2.82 -10.75 13.72
C LYS A 65 2.60 -9.92 12.47
N TRP A 66 2.19 -10.61 11.41
CA TRP A 66 1.74 -10.01 10.17
C TRP A 66 0.42 -9.26 10.37
N ARG A 67 0.44 -7.97 10.06
CA ARG A 67 -0.73 -7.10 10.02
C ARG A 67 -1.16 -6.91 8.57
N GLU A 68 -2.44 -6.67 8.37
CA GLU A 68 -3.03 -6.45 7.05
C GLU A 68 -3.53 -5.01 6.94
N VAL A 69 -3.35 -4.41 5.77
CA VAL A 69 -4.03 -3.17 5.38
C VAL A 69 -4.79 -3.45 4.10
N SER A 70 -6.07 -3.12 4.10
CA SER A 70 -6.93 -3.20 2.93
C SER A 70 -7.77 -1.94 2.79
N HIS A 71 -8.10 -1.62 1.54
CA HIS A 71 -8.99 -0.51 1.20
C HIS A 71 -9.82 -0.90 -0.01
N THR A 72 -10.94 -0.21 -0.23
CA THR A 72 -11.74 -0.35 -1.44
C THR A 72 -12.12 1.03 -1.94
N PHE A 73 -11.65 1.37 -3.13
CA PHE A 73 -12.13 2.53 -3.86
C PHE A 73 -13.45 2.17 -4.55
N SER A 74 -14.51 2.88 -4.18
CA SER A 74 -15.80 2.89 -4.85
C SER A 74 -16.17 4.33 -5.24
N ASN A 75 -17.05 4.49 -6.24
CA ASN A 75 -17.60 5.79 -6.64
C ASN A 75 -16.54 6.87 -6.95
N TYR A 76 -15.36 6.46 -7.40
CA TYR A 76 -14.30 7.38 -7.83
C TYR A 76 -14.62 7.94 -9.22
N PRO A 77 -14.08 9.13 -9.57
CA PRO A 77 -14.36 9.76 -10.87
C PRO A 77 -14.01 8.86 -12.05
N PRO A 78 -14.74 8.95 -13.18
CA PRO A 78 -14.36 8.25 -14.40
C PRO A 78 -12.97 8.68 -14.88
N GLY A 79 -12.32 7.84 -15.68
CA GLY A 79 -11.03 8.16 -16.29
C GLY A 79 -9.81 7.56 -15.58
N VAL A 80 -10.00 6.67 -14.59
CA VAL A 80 -8.90 5.86 -14.03
C VAL A 80 -8.29 4.97 -15.11
N ARG A 81 -6.95 4.97 -15.18
CA ARG A 81 -6.13 4.21 -16.13
C ARG A 81 -4.95 3.50 -15.46
N TYR A 82 -4.50 3.97 -14.30
CA TYR A 82 -3.42 3.31 -13.57
C TYR A 82 -3.74 3.25 -12.08
N ILE A 83 -3.14 2.27 -11.40
CA ILE A 83 -3.03 2.28 -9.96
C ILE A 83 -1.55 2.37 -9.59
N TRP A 84 -1.21 3.41 -8.87
CA TRP A 84 0.09 3.53 -8.23
C TRP A 84 0.00 2.96 -6.82
N PHE A 85 0.86 1.99 -6.52
CA PHE A 85 0.89 1.29 -5.26
C PHE A 85 2.31 1.38 -4.70
N GLN A 86 2.48 2.17 -3.64
CA GLN A 86 3.77 2.33 -2.98
C GLN A 86 3.65 1.96 -1.52
N HIS A 87 4.55 1.11 -1.05
CA HIS A 87 4.68 0.82 0.37
C HIS A 87 6.14 0.62 0.78
N GLY A 88 6.40 0.66 2.07
CA GLY A 88 7.74 0.43 2.60
C GLY A 88 7.92 1.09 3.94
N GLY A 89 9.16 1.33 4.33
CA GLY A 89 9.43 2.02 5.56
C GLY A 89 10.87 1.99 6.01
N VAL A 90 11.05 2.22 7.30
CA VAL A 90 12.38 2.35 7.92
C VAL A 90 12.30 1.83 9.35
N ASP A 91 13.39 1.23 9.82
CA ASP A 91 13.54 0.89 11.22
C ASP A 91 13.74 2.15 12.07
N THR A 92 13.39 2.09 13.35
CA THR A 92 13.46 3.26 14.23
C THR A 92 14.87 3.58 14.71
N HIS A 93 15.79 2.62 14.59
CA HIS A 93 17.17 2.73 15.09
C HIS A 93 18.20 3.05 13.98
N TYR A 94 17.76 3.09 12.72
CA TYR A 94 18.58 3.34 11.52
C TYR A 94 19.81 2.42 11.42
N TRP A 95 19.65 1.15 11.78
CA TRP A 95 20.74 0.18 11.75
C TRP A 95 21.15 -0.18 10.33
N ALA A 96 22.45 -0.38 10.11
CA ALA A 96 22.96 -0.88 8.84
C ALA A 96 22.45 -2.31 8.61
N GLY A 97 21.62 -2.50 7.58
CA GLY A 97 21.06 -3.80 7.17
C GLY A 97 19.55 -3.76 6.94
N TRP A 98 18.94 -4.94 6.86
CA TRP A 98 17.52 -5.11 6.51
C TRP A 98 16.65 -5.08 7.77
N TYR A 99 16.67 -3.96 8.51
CA TYR A 99 16.00 -3.87 9.81
C TYR A 99 14.59 -3.30 9.79
N GLY A 100 14.18 -2.70 8.67
CA GLY A 100 12.87 -2.09 8.47
C GLY A 100 11.71 -3.08 8.33
N PRO A 101 10.54 -2.59 7.88
CA PRO A 101 9.34 -3.41 7.79
C PRO A 101 9.47 -4.41 6.64
N ARG A 102 9.03 -5.64 6.89
CA ARG A 102 8.85 -6.67 5.88
C ARG A 102 7.46 -6.53 5.29
N VAL A 103 7.36 -6.68 3.98
CA VAL A 103 6.11 -6.59 3.24
C VAL A 103 5.91 -7.82 2.36
N THR A 104 4.68 -8.28 2.23
CA THR A 104 4.34 -9.42 1.36
C THR A 104 2.85 -9.44 1.01
N ASN A 105 2.45 -10.37 0.15
CA ASN A 105 1.07 -10.66 -0.20
C ASN A 105 0.29 -9.40 -0.62
N SER A 106 0.95 -8.57 -1.43
CA SER A 106 0.35 -7.35 -1.96
C SER A 106 -0.44 -7.68 -3.21
N SER A 107 -1.69 -7.23 -3.26
CA SER A 107 -2.60 -7.51 -4.35
C SER A 107 -3.50 -6.31 -4.63
N ILE A 108 -4.00 -6.27 -5.86
CA ILE A 108 -5.03 -5.33 -6.30
C ILE A 108 -6.06 -6.18 -7.01
N THR A 109 -7.29 -6.17 -6.51
CA THR A 109 -8.42 -6.86 -7.16
C THR A 109 -9.37 -5.83 -7.75
N ILE A 110 -9.83 -6.09 -8.96
CA ILE A 110 -10.84 -5.28 -9.65
C ILE A 110 -12.14 -6.09 -9.66
N GLY A 111 -13.12 -5.66 -8.88
CA GLY A 111 -14.44 -6.28 -8.80
C GLY A 111 -15.49 -5.54 -9.63
N PRO A 112 -16.68 -6.11 -9.84
CA PRO A 112 -17.78 -5.40 -10.50
C PRO A 112 -18.14 -4.10 -9.76
N PRO A 113 -18.76 -3.13 -10.46
CA PRO A 113 -19.36 -1.96 -9.82
C PRO A 113 -20.37 -2.39 -8.74
N LEU A 114 -20.64 -1.50 -7.77
CA LEU A 114 -21.76 -1.73 -6.87
C LEU A 114 -23.09 -1.61 -7.66
N PRO A 115 -24.14 -2.37 -7.29
CA PRO A 115 -25.47 -2.25 -7.88
C PRO A 115 -26.03 -0.83 -7.83
#